data_AF-A0AAV3Y6A3-F1
#
_entry.id   AF-A0AAV3Y6A3-F1
#
_cell.length_a   1.000
_cell.length_b   1.000
_cell.length_c   1.000
_cell.angle_alpha   90.00
_cell.angle_beta   90.00
_cell.angle_gamma   90.00
#
_symmetry.space_group_name_H-M   'P 1'
#
loop_
_entity.id
_entity.type
_entity.pdbx_description
1 polymer ?
#
loop_
_entity_poly.entity_id
_entity_poly.type
_entity_poly.pdbx_seq_one_letter_code
_entity_poly.pdbx_strand_id
1 'polypeptide(L)'
;MASHNKVISGFLALRQARMLAAGIGSATVSLFQQPKSGTLTVEREELETHLKKTYSNPTREIPLEETTGLVWPAAPGIKFDSKPPTLQEVIAIVNKARAKSAPGPNGVPYLLYKK
;
A
#
# COMPACT_ATOMS: atom_id res chain seq x y z
N MET A 1 -8.12 34.54 18.29
CA MET A 1 -7.88 33.34 17.44
C MET A 1 -8.04 32.07 18.28
N ALA A 2 -9.26 31.62 18.61
CA ALA A 2 -9.46 30.44 19.48
C ALA A 2 -10.78 29.67 19.24
N SER A 3 -11.33 29.69 18.01
CA SER A 3 -12.64 29.07 17.72
C SER A 3 -12.56 27.83 16.80
N HIS A 4 -11.53 27.69 15.97
CA HIS A 4 -11.46 26.61 14.97
C HIS A 4 -10.95 25.25 15.48
N ASN A 5 -10.41 25.16 16.71
CA ASN A 5 -9.84 23.91 17.23
C ASN A 5 -10.87 22.98 17.93
N LYS A 6 -12.08 23.45 18.22
CA LYS A 6 -13.11 22.63 18.90
C LYS A 6 -13.91 21.73 17.94
N VAL A 7 -14.04 22.13 16.67
CA VAL A 7 -14.83 21.37 15.68
C VAL A 7 -14.12 20.08 15.27
N ILE A 8 -12.79 20.14 15.09
CA ILE A 8 -11.98 18.99 14.66
C ILE A 8 -11.89 17.92 15.77
N SER A 9 -11.83 18.33 17.05
CA SER A 9 -11.81 17.37 18.16
C SER A 9 -13.16 16.64 18.32
N GLY A 10 -14.28 17.33 18.06
CA GLY A 10 -15.63 16.73 18.10
C GLY A 10 -15.84 15.63 17.06
N PHE A 11 -15.34 15.82 15.84
CA PHE A 11 -15.42 14.80 14.78
C PHE A 11 -14.54 13.57 15.08
N LEU A 12 -13.38 13.77 15.70
CA LEU A 12 -12.50 12.67 16.10
C LEU A 12 -13.12 11.84 17.24
N ALA A 13 -13.77 12.50 18.20
CA ALA A 13 -14.47 11.85 19.31
C ALA A 13 -15.69 11.04 18.83
N LEU A 14 -16.48 11.56 17.88
CA LEU A 14 -17.62 10.83 17.30
C LEU A 14 -17.19 9.59 16.50
N ARG A 15 -16.02 9.64 15.86
CA ARG A 15 -15.47 8.51 15.10
C ARG A 15 -14.95 7.39 16.01
N GLN A 16 -14.35 7.72 17.15
CA GLN A 16 -13.97 6.74 18.17
C GLN A 16 -15.19 6.07 18.82
N ALA A 17 -16.24 6.85 19.14
CA ALA A 17 -17.45 6.31 19.74
C ALA A 17 -18.20 5.32 18.83
N ARG A 18 -18.18 5.53 17.50
CA ARG A 18 -18.82 4.64 16.53
C ARG A 18 -18.08 3.30 16.34
N MET A 19 -16.77 3.25 16.59
CA MET A 19 -16.02 1.98 16.55
C MET A 19 -16.28 1.09 17.77
N LEU A 20 -16.63 1.67 18.93
CA LEU A 20 -16.98 0.91 20.13
C LEU A 20 -18.38 0.29 20.07
N ALA A 21 -19.31 0.86 19.29
CA ALA A 21 -20.69 0.37 19.17
C ALA A 21 -20.86 -0.82 18.20
N ALA A 22 -19.89 -1.09 17.33
CA ALA A 22 -19.87 -2.29 16.49
C ALA A 22 -19.07 -3.36 17.22
N GLY A 23 -19.75 -4.28 17.91
CA GLY A 23 -19.19 -5.41 18.67
C GLY A 23 -18.42 -6.45 17.83
N ILE A 24 -17.48 -6.01 16.99
CA ILE A 24 -16.56 -6.79 16.15
C ILE A 24 -15.11 -6.64 16.65
N GLY A 25 -14.88 -5.81 17.67
CA GLY A 25 -13.54 -5.37 18.08
C GLY A 25 -12.77 -6.28 19.04
N SER A 26 -13.32 -7.40 19.51
CA SER A 26 -12.62 -8.22 20.53
C SER A 26 -11.70 -9.30 19.91
N ALA A 27 -12.15 -10.00 18.86
CA ALA A 27 -11.38 -11.11 18.27
C ALA A 27 -10.33 -10.67 17.23
N THR A 28 -10.52 -9.52 16.57
CA THR A 28 -9.57 -9.04 15.55
C THR A 28 -8.43 -8.24 16.18
N VAL A 29 -8.70 -7.48 17.23
CA VAL A 29 -7.67 -6.71 17.94
C VAL A 29 -6.67 -7.64 18.62
N SER A 30 -7.11 -8.75 19.22
CA SER A 30 -6.21 -9.73 19.83
C SER A 30 -5.34 -10.47 18.80
N LEU A 31 -5.86 -10.75 17.60
CA LEU A 31 -5.09 -11.36 16.51
C LEU A 31 -3.94 -10.47 16.00
N PHE A 32 -4.13 -9.14 16.01
CA PHE A 32 -3.12 -8.18 15.54
C PHE A 32 -2.33 -7.50 16.67
N GLN A 33 -2.60 -7.83 17.94
CA GLN A 33 -1.81 -7.41 19.10
C GLN A 33 -0.66 -8.38 19.39
N GLN A 34 0.07 -8.79 18.35
CA GLN A 34 1.37 -9.40 18.62
C GLN A 34 2.27 -8.37 19.31
N PRO A 35 3.02 -8.76 20.36
CA PRO A 35 3.95 -7.86 21.01
C PRO A 35 4.94 -7.35 19.95
N LYS A 36 4.95 -6.04 19.73
CA LYS A 36 5.82 -5.36 18.75
C LYS A 36 7.30 -5.38 19.17
N SER A 37 7.59 -5.95 20.33
CA SER A 37 8.90 -6.06 20.92
C SER A 37 9.04 -7.44 21.58
N GLY A 38 10.24 -7.98 21.51
CA GLY A 38 10.63 -9.23 22.16
C GLY A 38 12.12 -9.20 22.43
N THR A 39 12.57 -9.98 23.41
CA THR A 39 13.99 -10.13 23.70
C THR A 39 14.51 -11.30 22.88
N LEU A 40 15.54 -11.04 22.06
CA LEU A 40 16.19 -12.08 21.29
C LEU A 40 17.24 -12.76 22.17
N THR A 41 17.09 -14.06 22.40
CA THR A 41 17.98 -14.86 23.26
C THR A 41 19.19 -15.44 22.52
N VAL A 42 19.28 -15.22 21.21
CA VAL A 42 20.33 -15.75 20.33
C VAL A 42 21.60 -14.91 20.48
N GLU A 43 22.75 -15.57 20.46
CA GLU A 43 24.04 -14.89 20.49
C GLU A 43 24.27 -14.08 19.22
N ARG A 44 24.95 -12.94 19.35
CA ARG A 44 25.19 -12.02 18.24
C ARG A 44 25.90 -12.70 17.07
N GLU A 45 26.88 -13.56 17.36
CA GLU A 45 27.67 -14.25 16.33
C GLU A 45 26.83 -15.22 15.50
N GLU A 46 25.95 -15.99 16.16
CA GLU A 46 25.00 -16.89 15.51
C GLU A 46 24.00 -16.11 14.64
N LEU A 47 23.54 -14.96 15.13
CA LEU A 47 22.67 -14.07 14.38
C LEU A 47 23.35 -13.50 13.15
N GLU A 48 24.56 -12.95 13.29
CA GLU A 48 25.31 -12.35 12.19
C GLU A 48 25.67 -13.38 11.12
N THR A 49 26.06 -14.60 11.53
CA THR A 49 26.31 -15.70 10.60
C THR A 49 25.04 -16.14 9.88
N HIS A 50 23.90 -16.24 10.59
CA HIS A 50 22.61 -16.52 9.96
C HIS A 50 22.22 -15.43 8.96
N LEU A 51 22.30 -14.15 9.33
CA LEU A 51 21.97 -13.05 8.44
C LEU A 51 22.87 -13.01 7.22
N LYS A 52 24.17 -13.21 7.41
CA LYS A 52 25.14 -13.27 6.31
C LYS A 52 24.83 -14.45 5.38
N LYS A 53 24.49 -15.62 5.91
CA LYS A 53 24.11 -16.76 5.07
C LYS A 53 22.80 -16.53 4.30
N THR A 54 21.80 -15.94 4.95
CA THR A 54 20.44 -15.79 4.40
C THR A 54 20.33 -14.61 3.43
N TYR A 55 21.00 -13.50 3.72
CA TYR A 55 20.82 -12.22 3.01
C TYR A 55 22.09 -11.72 2.31
N SER A 56 23.22 -12.43 2.40
CA SER A 56 24.38 -12.11 1.57
C SER A 56 24.26 -12.78 0.21
N ASN A 57 24.62 -12.04 -0.83
CA ASN A 57 24.83 -12.58 -2.16
C ASN A 57 26.34 -12.78 -2.37
N PRO A 58 26.85 -14.02 -2.31
CA PRO A 58 28.29 -14.29 -2.45
C PRO A 58 28.81 -14.01 -3.86
N THR A 59 27.95 -14.03 -4.87
CA THR A 59 28.30 -13.80 -6.28
C THR A 59 27.97 -12.38 -6.73
N ARG A 60 27.73 -11.44 -5.79
CA ARG A 60 27.40 -10.04 -6.10
C ARG A 60 28.45 -9.37 -6.99
N GLU A 61 29.72 -9.69 -6.78
CA GLU A 61 30.85 -9.09 -7.51
C GLU A 61 31.14 -9.81 -8.83
N ILE A 62 30.49 -10.96 -9.07
CA ILE A 62 30.62 -11.70 -10.32
C ILE A 62 29.66 -11.07 -11.32
N PRO A 63 30.15 -10.55 -12.46
CA PRO A 63 29.28 -10.08 -13.52
C PRO A 63 28.32 -11.19 -13.95
N LEU A 64 27.03 -10.85 -14.11
CA LEU A 64 26.06 -11.79 -14.67
C LEU A 64 26.50 -12.17 -16.09
N GLU A 65 26.30 -13.43 -16.45
CA GLU A 65 26.52 -13.88 -17.83
C GLU A 65 25.64 -13.09 -18.80
N GLU A 66 26.14 -12.91 -20.02
CA GLU A 66 25.37 -12.28 -21.08
C GLU A 66 24.10 -13.12 -21.31
N THR A 67 22.94 -12.46 -21.30
CA THR A 67 21.65 -13.15 -21.40
C THR A 67 21.38 -13.58 -22.83
N THR A 68 22.08 -14.63 -23.27
CA THR A 68 21.95 -15.18 -24.62
C THR A 68 20.52 -15.66 -24.85
N GLY A 69 19.85 -15.11 -25.86
CA GLY A 69 18.48 -15.51 -26.24
C GLY A 69 17.36 -14.63 -25.68
N LEU A 70 17.66 -13.61 -24.86
CA LEU A 70 16.66 -12.60 -24.53
C LEU A 70 16.46 -11.65 -25.71
N VAL A 71 15.23 -11.56 -26.20
CA VAL A 71 14.83 -10.55 -27.19
C VAL A 71 14.50 -9.28 -26.43
N TRP A 72 15.33 -8.26 -26.57
CA TRP A 72 14.98 -6.94 -26.07
C TRP A 72 13.77 -6.41 -26.84
N PRO A 73 12.73 -5.88 -26.17
CA PRO A 73 11.61 -5.29 -26.89
C PRO A 73 12.10 -4.13 -27.76
N ALA A 74 11.44 -3.94 -28.91
CA ALA A 74 11.68 -2.74 -29.70
C ALA A 74 11.46 -1.49 -28.83
N ALA A 75 12.26 -0.44 -29.10
CA ALA A 75 12.06 0.83 -28.43
C ALA A 75 10.59 1.29 -28.59
N PRO A 76 9.99 1.88 -27.55
CA PRO A 76 8.61 2.33 -27.64
C PRO A 76 8.48 3.35 -28.79
N GLY A 77 7.59 3.06 -29.74
CA GLY A 77 7.34 3.95 -30.88
C GLY A 77 6.61 5.24 -30.49
N ILE A 78 6.06 5.30 -29.29
CA ILE A 78 5.31 6.44 -28.76
C ILE A 78 6.14 7.06 -27.63
N LYS A 79 6.39 8.37 -27.74
CA LYS A 79 7.06 9.12 -26.67
C LYS A 79 6.16 9.16 -25.44
N PHE A 80 6.78 9.06 -24.27
CA PHE A 80 6.08 9.26 -23.01
C PHE A 80 5.48 10.68 -22.96
N ASP A 81 4.21 10.80 -22.60
CA ASP A 81 3.57 12.10 -22.44
C ASP A 81 4.02 12.71 -21.10
N SER A 82 4.94 13.67 -21.18
CA SER A 82 5.50 14.38 -20.03
C SER A 82 4.67 15.60 -19.62
N LYS A 83 3.50 15.81 -20.20
CA LYS A 83 2.61 16.92 -19.83
C LYS A 83 2.02 16.67 -18.44
N PRO A 84 1.74 17.74 -17.67
CA PRO A 84 0.96 17.60 -16.45
C PRO A 84 -0.45 17.08 -16.78
N PRO A 85 -1.09 16.36 -15.86
CA PRO A 85 -2.45 15.86 -16.07
C PRO A 85 -3.41 17.04 -16.25
N THR A 86 -4.33 16.89 -17.19
CA THR A 86 -5.41 17.84 -17.42
C THR A 86 -6.45 17.78 -16.30
N LEU A 87 -7.18 18.88 -16.07
CA LEU A 87 -8.28 18.87 -15.10
C LEU A 87 -9.33 17.79 -15.40
N GLN A 88 -9.57 17.49 -16.68
CA GLN A 88 -10.52 16.46 -17.08
C GLN A 88 -10.06 15.06 -16.67
N GLU A 89 -8.78 14.73 -16.85
CA GLU A 89 -8.22 13.45 -16.40
C GLU A 89 -8.30 13.31 -14.88
N VAL A 90 -7.98 14.39 -14.15
CA VAL A 90 -8.09 14.42 -12.69
C VAL A 90 -9.53 14.16 -12.26
N ILE A 91 -10.51 14.86 -12.84
CA ILE A 91 -11.94 14.67 -12.53
C ILE A 91 -12.37 13.23 -12.82
N ALA A 92 -11.97 12.67 -13.97
CA ALA A 92 -12.30 11.30 -14.33
C ALA A 92 -11.75 10.29 -13.31
N ILE A 93 -10.50 10.46 -12.88
CA ILE A 93 -9.86 9.60 -11.87
C ILE A 93 -10.55 9.74 -10.51
N VAL A 94 -10.87 10.96 -10.08
CA VAL A 94 -11.56 11.22 -8.81
C VAL A 94 -12.94 10.56 -8.80
N ASN A 95 -13.70 10.68 -9.88
CA ASN A 95 -15.01 10.03 -10.01
C ASN A 95 -14.88 8.50 -9.97
N LYS A 96 -13.87 7.94 -10.64
CA LYS A 96 -13.56 6.50 -10.60
C LYS A 96 -13.22 6.03 -9.18
N ALA A 97 -12.36 6.76 -8.47
CA ALA A 97 -11.95 6.44 -7.11
C ALA A 97 -13.13 6.53 -6.12
N ARG A 98 -14.00 7.53 -6.27
CA ARG A 98 -15.18 7.74 -5.42
C ARG A 98 -16.15 6.55 -5.49
N ALA A 99 -16.23 5.89 -6.64
CA ALA A 99 -17.12 4.77 -6.85
C ALA A 99 -16.69 3.46 -6.14
N LYS A 100 -15.55 3.44 -5.42
CA LYS A 100 -15.01 2.31 -4.63
C LYS A 100 -14.97 0.96 -5.38
N SER A 101 -14.97 1.01 -6.70
CA SER A 101 -14.95 -0.15 -7.60
C SER A 101 -14.39 0.30 -8.94
N ALA A 102 -13.72 -0.59 -9.66
CA ALA A 102 -13.39 -0.34 -11.04
C ALA A 102 -14.71 -0.32 -11.85
N PRO A 103 -15.00 0.74 -12.61
CA PRO A 103 -16.10 0.73 -13.56
C PRO A 103 -15.86 -0.36 -14.60
N GLY A 104 -16.94 -1.03 -15.02
CA GLY A 104 -16.86 -1.99 -16.12
C GLY A 104 -16.63 -1.31 -17.48
N PRO A 105 -16.62 -2.07 -18.59
CA PRO A 105 -16.43 -1.53 -19.94
C PRO A 105 -17.41 -0.40 -20.30
N ASN A 106 -18.60 -0.41 -19.69
CA ASN A 106 -19.64 0.60 -19.90
C ASN A 106 -19.44 1.88 -19.06
N GLY A 107 -18.38 1.98 -18.27
CA GLY A 107 -18.12 3.12 -17.37
C GLY A 107 -18.99 3.17 -16.11
N VAL A 108 -19.90 2.20 -15.92
CA VAL A 108 -20.81 2.13 -14.77
C VAL A 108 -20.12 1.40 -13.61
N PRO A 109 -20.11 1.94 -12.38
CA PRO A 109 -19.50 1.29 -11.23
C PRO A 109 -20.34 0.13 -10.71
N TYR A 110 -19.65 -0.89 -10.18
CA TYR A 110 -20.29 -2.11 -9.67
C TYR A 110 -21.29 -1.86 -8.54
N LEU A 111 -21.10 -0.79 -7.75
CA LEU A 111 -21.99 -0.43 -6.65
C LEU A 111 -23.46 -0.27 -7.06
N LEU A 112 -23.75 0.12 -8.31
CA LEU A 112 -25.14 0.24 -8.79
C LEU A 112 -25.86 -1.11 -8.84
N TYR A 113 -25.12 -2.21 -9.03
CA TYR A 113 -25.67 -3.56 -9.16
C TYR A 113 -25.69 -4.31 -7.83
N LYS A 114 -25.02 -3.79 -6.80
CA LYS A 114 -24.97 -4.38 -5.47
C LYS A 114 -26.15 -3.84 -4.65
N LYS A 115 -27.20 -4.64 -4.50
CA LYS A 115 -28.31 -4.38 -3.56
C LYS A 115 -27.82 -4.41 -2.11
#